data_AF-A0A7Y3TL86-F1
#
_entry.id   AF-A0A7Y3TL86-F1
#
_cell.length_a   1.000
_cell.length_b   1.000
_cell.length_c   1.000
_cell.angle_alpha   90.00
_cell.angle_beta   90.00
_cell.angle_gamma   90.00
#
_symmetry.space_group_name_H-M   'P 1'
#
loop_
_entity.id
_entity.type
_entity.pdbx_description
1 polymer ?
#
loop_
_entity_poly.entity_id
_entity_poly.type
_entity_poly.pdbx_seq_one_letter_code
_entity_poly.pdbx_strand_id
1 'polypeptide(L)'
;MVTQKVFYEEALAEYSDATAAIALLRQYRPYLEMIPSMRRPDESLITIPLPIIRLRGERAIASSSGGISVGQAKETLCLPCDVAILMCDPEWKIKTGVEIFLYIHRPEEDFSDLLGRWRYTQVHLSRGYEWDMPSRYRHILSEGADSTYPLFVIFEGTPERIKRGLKGAYLPFVTRRDPDEAIAEDVVELSEAEALWMDDQDTLRD
;
A
#
# COMPACT_ATOMS: atom_id res chain seq x y z
N MET A 1 -6.39 -23.75 -2.33
CA MET A 1 -6.93 -22.56 -3.05
C MET A 1 -7.56 -21.54 -2.11
N VAL A 2 -8.32 -21.95 -1.07
CA VAL A 2 -8.91 -21.03 -0.09
C VAL A 2 -7.85 -20.22 0.68
N THR A 3 -6.70 -20.82 1.00
CA THR A 3 -5.65 -20.22 1.83
C THR A 3 -4.97 -18.99 1.19
N GLN A 4 -4.63 -19.03 -0.10
CA GLN A 4 -3.94 -17.91 -0.76
C GLN A 4 -4.83 -16.66 -0.89
N LYS A 5 -6.13 -16.86 -1.11
CA LYS A 5 -7.07 -15.75 -1.14
C LYS A 5 -7.21 -15.14 0.25
N VAL A 6 -7.27 -15.95 1.31
CA VAL A 6 -7.31 -15.47 2.69
C VAL A 6 -6.08 -14.59 2.99
N PHE A 7 -4.87 -15.01 2.63
CA PHE A 7 -3.68 -14.18 2.84
C PHE A 7 -3.71 -12.82 2.14
N TYR A 8 -4.23 -12.78 0.91
CA TYR A 8 -4.44 -11.52 0.20
C TYR A 8 -5.47 -10.63 0.92
N GLU A 9 -6.61 -11.18 1.32
CA GLU A 9 -7.68 -10.42 1.99
C GLU A 9 -7.23 -9.91 3.37
N GLU A 10 -6.47 -10.72 4.12
CA GLU A 10 -5.87 -10.31 5.39
C GLU A 10 -4.87 -9.19 5.22
N ALA A 11 -3.98 -9.28 4.21
CA ALA A 11 -3.03 -8.21 3.93
C ALA A 11 -3.74 -6.92 3.52
N LEU A 12 -4.79 -7.02 2.70
CA LEU A 12 -5.60 -5.87 2.30
C LEU A 12 -6.29 -5.23 3.50
N ALA A 13 -6.91 -6.04 4.37
CA ALA A 13 -7.56 -5.56 5.58
C ALA A 13 -6.57 -4.93 6.55
N GLU A 14 -5.41 -5.56 6.75
CA GLU A 14 -4.34 -5.07 7.62
C GLU A 14 -3.81 -3.71 7.11
N TYR A 15 -3.37 -3.61 5.86
CA TYR A 15 -2.78 -2.36 5.34
C TYR A 15 -3.81 -1.27 5.01
N SER A 16 -5.11 -1.55 5.17
CA SER A 16 -6.14 -0.51 5.21
C SER A 16 -6.07 0.31 6.49
N ASP A 17 -5.45 -0.21 7.55
CA ASP A 17 -5.20 0.53 8.79
C ASP A 17 -3.90 1.35 8.71
N ALA A 18 -3.92 2.57 9.24
CA ALA A 18 -2.78 3.48 9.21
C ALA A 18 -1.59 2.95 10.03
N THR A 19 -1.85 2.34 11.19
CA THR A 19 -0.79 1.79 12.07
C THR A 19 -0.07 0.64 11.40
N ALA A 20 -0.82 -0.28 10.80
CA ALA A 20 -0.25 -1.40 10.08
C ALA A 20 0.46 -0.95 8.79
N ALA A 21 -0.06 0.04 8.07
CA ALA A 21 0.64 0.64 6.94
C ALA A 21 1.98 1.28 7.37
N ILE A 22 2.04 1.98 8.51
CA ILE A 22 3.31 2.48 9.06
C ILE A 22 4.26 1.33 9.40
N ALA A 23 3.75 0.25 10.00
CA ALA A 23 4.55 -0.95 10.30
C ALA A 23 5.12 -1.58 9.02
N LEU A 24 4.35 -1.61 7.93
CA LEU A 24 4.81 -2.03 6.61
C LEU A 24 5.94 -1.13 6.10
N LEU A 25 5.77 0.20 6.16
CA LEU A 25 6.78 1.15 5.71
C LEU A 25 8.08 1.05 6.52
N ARG A 26 8.04 0.64 7.79
CA ARG A 26 9.25 0.37 8.58
C ARG A 26 10.12 -0.73 7.98
N GLN A 27 9.53 -1.68 7.27
CA GLN A 27 10.26 -2.75 6.56
C GLN A 27 10.97 -2.22 5.31
N TYR A 28 10.56 -1.04 4.80
CA TYR A 28 11.20 -0.35 3.69
C TYR A 28 11.51 1.11 4.04
N ARG A 29 12.63 1.28 4.76
CA ARG A 29 13.08 2.56 5.34
C ARG A 29 13.01 3.78 4.40
N PRO A 30 13.37 3.72 3.11
CA PRO A 30 13.30 4.88 2.22
C PRO A 30 11.90 5.51 2.15
N TYR A 31 10.84 4.72 2.29
CA TYR A 31 9.47 5.23 2.30
C TYR A 31 9.00 5.66 3.69
N LEU A 32 9.51 5.03 4.77
CA LEU A 32 9.27 5.53 6.13
C LEU A 32 9.77 6.96 6.31
N GLU A 33 10.92 7.28 5.71
CA GLU A 33 11.53 8.60 5.77
C GLU A 33 10.73 9.69 5.01
N MET A 34 9.71 9.29 4.23
CA MET A 34 8.79 10.22 3.57
C MET A 34 7.61 10.65 4.45
N ILE A 35 7.43 10.04 5.63
CA ILE A 35 6.34 10.40 6.55
C ILE A 35 6.59 11.83 7.09
N PRO A 36 5.66 12.78 6.87
CA PRO A 36 5.88 14.18 7.24
C PRO A 36 6.15 14.43 8.72
N SER A 37 5.57 13.63 9.63
CA SER A 37 5.84 13.74 11.06
C SER A 37 5.84 12.40 11.77
N MET A 38 7.01 12.02 12.27
CA MET A 38 7.17 10.84 13.13
C MET A 38 6.62 11.01 14.55
N ARG A 39 6.22 12.24 14.95
CA ARG A 39 5.59 12.49 16.26
C ARG A 39 4.10 12.14 16.27
N ARG A 40 3.44 12.21 15.11
CA ARG A 40 2.03 11.88 14.90
C ARG A 40 1.90 11.09 13.59
N PRO A 41 2.51 9.90 13.49
CA PRO A 41 2.63 9.20 12.22
C PRO A 41 1.28 8.70 11.70
N ASP A 42 0.37 8.34 12.60
CA ASP A 42 -1.03 7.96 12.35
C ASP A 42 -1.86 9.11 11.76
N GLU A 43 -1.53 10.36 12.10
CA GLU A 43 -2.13 11.54 11.48
C GLU A 43 -1.37 12.03 10.25
N SER A 44 -0.20 11.46 9.96
CA SER A 44 0.69 11.89 8.87
C SER A 44 0.48 11.12 7.57
N LEU A 45 -0.49 10.20 7.54
CA LEU A 45 -0.89 9.52 6.33
C LEU A 45 -2.36 9.14 6.33
N ILE A 46 -2.89 8.87 5.14
CA ILE A 46 -4.23 8.35 4.94
C ILE A 46 -4.12 7.11 4.06
N THR A 47 -4.62 5.99 4.57
CA THR A 47 -4.81 4.76 3.80
C THR A 47 -6.17 4.80 3.11
N ILE A 48 -6.19 4.50 1.81
CA ILE A 48 -7.41 4.37 1.01
C ILE A 48 -7.36 3.00 0.31
N PRO A 49 -8.11 1.99 0.80
CA PRO A 49 -8.20 0.72 0.10
C PRO A 49 -9.03 0.85 -1.17
N LEU A 50 -8.66 0.08 -2.20
CA LEU A 50 -9.30 -0.01 -3.51
C LEU A 50 -9.65 1.38 -4.07
N PRO A 51 -8.64 2.24 -4.27
CA PRO A 51 -8.87 3.66 -4.21
C PRO A 51 -9.41 4.19 -5.54
N ILE A 52 -10.38 5.09 -5.43
CA ILE A 52 -11.12 5.65 -6.57
C ILE A 52 -10.63 7.07 -6.84
N ILE A 53 -10.42 7.38 -8.12
CA ILE A 53 -10.06 8.71 -8.58
C ILE A 53 -11.04 9.22 -9.63
N ARG A 54 -11.14 10.55 -9.69
CA ARG A 54 -11.80 11.29 -10.76
C ARG A 54 -10.72 11.90 -11.63
N LEU A 55 -10.70 11.51 -12.89
CA LEU A 55 -9.78 12.08 -13.86
C LEU A 55 -10.23 13.47 -14.29
N ARG A 56 -9.26 14.35 -14.48
CA ARG A 56 -9.51 15.62 -15.14
C ARG A 56 -9.82 15.34 -16.60
N GLY A 57 -10.96 15.84 -17.08
CA GLY A 57 -11.30 15.75 -18.49
C GLY A 57 -10.20 16.41 -19.33
N GLU A 58 -9.66 15.70 -20.32
CA GLU A 58 -8.76 16.29 -21.30
C GLU A 58 -9.53 17.39 -22.00
N ARG A 59 -9.14 18.66 -21.91
CA ARG A 59 -9.74 19.71 -22.74
C ARG A 59 -9.70 19.25 -24.19
N ALA A 60 -10.85 18.87 -24.76
CA ALA A 60 -10.94 18.66 -26.19
C ALA A 60 -10.52 20.00 -26.80
N ILE A 61 -9.41 19.99 -27.55
CA ILE A 61 -9.05 21.13 -28.38
C ILE A 61 -10.28 21.37 -29.24
N ALA A 62 -10.97 22.49 -29.00
CA ALA A 62 -12.14 22.86 -29.74
C ALA A 62 -11.76 22.90 -31.22
N SER A 63 -12.17 21.87 -31.97
CA SER A 63 -12.27 21.97 -33.41
C SER A 63 -13.17 23.18 -33.67
N SER A 64 -12.63 24.15 -34.39
CA SER A 64 -13.16 25.48 -34.65
C SER A 64 -14.47 25.46 -35.46
N SER A 65 -15.56 25.00 -34.85
CA SER A 65 -16.90 25.07 -35.45
C SER A 65 -18.00 25.05 -34.38
N GLY A 66 -18.29 26.22 -33.81
CA GLY A 66 -19.64 26.69 -33.45
C GLY A 66 -20.63 25.80 -32.69
N GLY A 67 -20.19 24.77 -31.96
CA GLY A 67 -21.07 23.85 -31.21
C GLY A 67 -20.93 24.01 -29.71
N ILE A 68 -22.07 24.04 -29.00
CA ILE A 68 -22.19 24.08 -27.54
C ILE A 68 -21.23 23.07 -26.89
N SER A 69 -20.32 23.54 -26.05
CA SER A 69 -19.43 22.69 -25.26
C SER A 69 -20.26 21.92 -24.23
N VAL A 70 -20.66 20.69 -24.55
CA VAL A 70 -21.20 19.75 -23.58
C VAL A 70 -20.08 19.50 -22.56
N GLY A 71 -20.33 19.85 -21.30
CA GLY A 71 -19.36 19.75 -20.22
C GLY A 71 -18.72 18.36 -20.19
N GLN A 72 -17.39 18.31 -20.22
CA GLN A 72 -16.67 17.05 -20.25
C GLN A 72 -16.96 16.28 -18.96
N ALA A 73 -17.49 15.06 -19.10
CA ALA A 73 -17.72 14.18 -17.97
C ALA A 73 -16.36 13.84 -17.32
N LYS A 74 -16.20 14.16 -16.04
CA LYS A 74 -15.07 13.66 -15.24
C LYS A 74 -15.21 12.14 -15.14
N GLU A 75 -14.32 11.41 -15.81
CA GLU A 75 -14.26 9.95 -15.76
C GLU A 75 -13.86 9.52 -14.34
N THR A 76 -14.61 8.61 -13.72
CA THR A 76 -14.30 8.06 -12.41
C THR A 76 -13.85 6.62 -12.58
N LEU A 77 -12.71 6.25 -12.00
CA LEU A 77 -12.18 4.89 -12.09
C LEU A 77 -11.56 4.44 -10.76
N CYS A 78 -11.63 3.14 -10.51
CA CYS A 78 -10.87 2.49 -9.46
C CYS A 78 -9.46 2.23 -9.97
N LEU A 79 -8.44 2.70 -9.24
CA LEU A 79 -7.06 2.46 -9.61
C LEU A 79 -6.72 0.97 -9.47
N PRO A 80 -5.89 0.42 -10.36
CA PRO A 80 -5.48 -0.98 -10.29
C PRO A 80 -4.44 -1.24 -9.17
N CYS A 81 -4.50 -0.55 -8.04
CA CYS A 81 -3.71 -0.81 -6.83
C CYS A 81 -4.61 -1.26 -5.68
N ASP A 82 -4.04 -1.88 -4.66
CA ASP A 82 -4.82 -2.43 -3.55
C ASP A 82 -5.07 -1.38 -2.46
N VAL A 83 -4.05 -0.58 -2.12
CA VAL A 83 -4.14 0.52 -1.15
C VAL A 83 -3.33 1.71 -1.65
N ALA A 84 -3.88 2.92 -1.55
CA ALA A 84 -3.12 4.15 -1.65
C ALA A 84 -2.81 4.72 -0.26
N ILE A 85 -1.57 5.12 -0.04
CA ILE A 85 -1.11 5.81 1.16
C ILE A 85 -0.79 7.25 0.74
N LEU A 86 -1.59 8.20 1.23
CA LEU A 86 -1.41 9.62 0.96
C LEU A 86 -0.68 10.27 2.13
N MET A 87 0.49 10.85 1.89
CA MET A 87 1.22 11.56 2.94
C MET A 87 0.53 12.87 3.27
N CYS A 88 0.37 13.14 4.57
CA CYS A 88 -0.34 14.29 5.09
C CYS A 88 0.48 15.01 6.16
N ASP A 89 0.39 16.34 6.16
CA ASP A 89 0.90 17.13 7.26
C ASP A 89 -0.14 17.12 8.39
N PRO A 90 0.18 16.61 9.58
CA PRO A 90 -0.78 16.49 10.66
C PRO A 90 -1.14 17.82 11.31
N GLU A 91 -0.33 18.88 11.15
CA GLU A 91 -0.61 20.21 11.70
C GLU A 91 -1.60 20.95 10.79
N TRP A 92 -1.32 20.94 9.49
CA TRP A 92 -2.09 21.69 8.50
C TRP A 92 -3.29 20.91 7.94
N LYS A 93 -3.36 19.60 8.19
CA LYS A 93 -4.37 18.68 7.62
C LYS A 93 -4.45 18.78 6.10
N ILE A 94 -3.29 18.89 5.46
CA ILE A 94 -3.14 18.92 4.00
C ILE A 94 -2.28 17.75 3.54
N LYS A 95 -2.44 17.36 2.29
CA LYS A 95 -1.58 16.38 1.64
C LYS A 95 -0.24 17.00 1.23
N THR A 96 0.87 16.27 1.37
CA THR A 96 2.24 16.77 1.16
C THR A 96 2.85 16.42 -0.20
N GLY A 97 2.05 15.92 -1.14
CA GLY A 97 2.48 15.65 -2.53
C GLY A 97 3.14 14.28 -2.75
N VAL A 98 3.43 13.51 -1.70
CA VAL A 98 3.95 12.13 -1.81
C VAL A 98 2.81 11.12 -1.66
N GLU A 99 2.79 10.13 -2.55
CA GLU A 99 1.86 9.01 -2.51
C GLU A 99 2.59 7.68 -2.71
N ILE A 100 2.20 6.68 -1.92
CA ILE A 100 2.67 5.31 -2.06
C ILE A 100 1.50 4.41 -2.42
N PHE A 101 1.69 3.56 -3.42
CA PHE A 101 0.69 2.64 -3.94
C PHE A 101 1.10 1.21 -3.62
N LEU A 102 0.29 0.52 -2.82
CA LEU A 102 0.51 -0.86 -2.46
C LEU A 102 -0.05 -1.81 -3.51
N TYR A 103 0.76 -2.80 -3.86
CA TYR A 103 0.42 -3.89 -4.77
C TYR A 103 0.69 -5.23 -4.05
N ILE A 104 -0.37 -5.80 -3.48
CA ILE A 104 -0.36 -7.09 -2.81
C ILE A 104 -0.50 -8.16 -3.88
N HIS A 105 0.42 -9.12 -3.91
CA HIS A 105 0.40 -10.25 -4.84
C HIS A 105 -0.91 -11.04 -4.70
N ARG A 106 -1.70 -11.14 -5.77
CA ARG A 106 -2.98 -11.86 -5.75
C ARG A 106 -2.79 -13.34 -6.10
N PRO A 107 -3.72 -14.23 -5.67
CA PRO A 107 -3.70 -15.61 -6.14
C PRO A 107 -3.71 -15.68 -7.67
N GLU A 108 -2.92 -16.59 -8.24
CA GLU A 108 -2.79 -16.83 -9.69
C GLU A 108 -2.23 -15.66 -10.51
N GLU A 109 -1.86 -14.55 -9.87
CA GLU A 109 -1.23 -13.41 -10.52
C GLU A 109 0.22 -13.75 -10.92
N ASP A 110 0.63 -13.45 -12.15
CA ASP A 110 2.04 -13.54 -12.55
C ASP A 110 2.72 -12.17 -12.52
N PHE A 111 4.03 -12.15 -12.73
CA PHE A 111 4.85 -10.94 -12.68
C PHE A 111 4.34 -9.85 -13.64
N SER A 112 3.93 -10.22 -14.86
CA SER A 112 3.40 -9.27 -15.84
C SER A 112 2.10 -8.61 -15.38
N ASP A 113 1.25 -9.35 -14.68
CA ASP A 113 -0.03 -8.87 -14.19
C ASP A 113 0.20 -7.90 -13.02
N LEU A 114 1.02 -8.32 -12.05
CA LEU A 114 1.41 -7.51 -10.88
C LEU A 114 2.10 -6.21 -11.30
N LEU A 115 3.05 -6.28 -12.25
CA LEU A 115 3.72 -5.09 -12.77
C LEU A 115 2.78 -4.23 -13.63
N GLY A 116 1.91 -4.88 -14.41
CA GLY A 116 0.92 -4.21 -15.26
C GLY A 116 0.03 -3.30 -14.44
N ARG A 117 -0.43 -3.75 -13.27
CA ARG A 117 -1.18 -2.94 -12.31
C ARG A 117 -0.49 -1.62 -11.97
N TRP A 118 0.80 -1.65 -11.62
CA TRP A 118 1.57 -0.42 -11.40
C TRP A 118 1.65 0.46 -12.65
N ARG A 119 1.94 -0.12 -13.81
CA ARG A 119 2.05 0.64 -15.07
C ARG A 119 0.74 1.32 -15.45
N TYR A 120 -0.39 0.62 -15.30
CA TYR A 120 -1.71 1.20 -15.55
C TYR A 120 -2.05 2.32 -14.55
N THR A 121 -1.73 2.13 -13.27
CA THR A 121 -1.85 3.23 -12.28
C THR A 121 -1.09 4.46 -12.77
N GLN A 122 0.19 4.33 -13.14
CA GLN A 122 0.98 5.47 -13.64
C GLN A 122 0.33 6.17 -14.84
N VAL A 123 -0.19 5.40 -15.80
CA VAL A 123 -0.90 5.95 -16.96
C VAL A 123 -2.14 6.74 -16.51
N HIS A 124 -2.95 6.20 -15.61
CA HIS A 124 -4.13 6.91 -15.10
C HIS A 124 -3.76 8.20 -14.36
N LEU A 125 -2.76 8.15 -13.48
CA LEU A 125 -2.32 9.31 -12.69
C LEU A 125 -1.73 10.42 -13.57
N SER A 126 -1.14 10.08 -14.72
CA SER A 126 -0.56 11.07 -15.65
C SER A 126 -1.58 12.04 -16.27
N ARG A 127 -2.88 11.69 -16.25
CA ARG A 127 -3.97 12.50 -16.83
C ARG A 127 -4.43 13.65 -15.91
N GLY A 128 -3.86 13.75 -14.71
CA GLY A 128 -4.35 14.62 -13.65
C GLY A 128 -5.62 14.04 -13.02
N TYR A 129 -5.63 14.01 -11.69
CA TYR A 129 -6.65 13.29 -10.94
C TYR A 129 -6.97 13.99 -9.62
N GLU A 130 -8.17 13.70 -9.13
CA GLU A 130 -8.66 14.08 -7.80
C GLU A 130 -9.08 12.80 -7.08
N TRP A 131 -8.73 12.65 -5.81
CA TRP A 131 -9.17 11.48 -5.03
C TRP A 131 -10.64 11.59 -4.65
N ASP A 132 -11.36 10.47 -4.77
CA ASP A 132 -12.65 10.29 -4.10
C ASP A 132 -12.40 9.97 -2.62
N MET A 133 -12.21 11.02 -1.82
CA MET A 133 -11.76 10.87 -0.42
C MET A 133 -12.82 10.17 0.44
N PRO A 134 -12.38 9.27 1.37
CA PRO A 134 -13.24 8.76 2.43
C PRO A 134 -13.91 9.89 3.21
N SER A 135 -15.12 9.63 3.73
CA SER A 135 -15.96 10.64 4.40
C SER A 135 -15.20 11.46 5.45
N ARG A 136 -14.38 10.80 6.28
CA ARG A 136 -13.56 11.42 7.33
C ARG A 136 -12.55 12.44 6.80
N TYR A 137 -12.11 12.31 5.55
CA TYR A 137 -11.02 13.08 4.96
C TYR A 137 -11.46 13.97 3.79
N ARG A 138 -12.77 14.11 3.54
CA ARG A 138 -13.32 14.96 2.46
C ARG A 138 -12.91 16.43 2.52
N HIS A 139 -12.50 16.91 3.69
CA HIS A 139 -12.06 18.29 3.89
C HIS A 139 -10.63 18.55 3.40
N ILE A 140 -9.88 17.49 3.09
CA ILE A 140 -8.48 17.58 2.64
C ILE A 140 -8.47 17.75 1.13
N LEU A 141 -7.74 18.77 0.65
CA LEU A 141 -7.51 18.95 -0.79
C LEU A 141 -6.68 17.78 -1.34
N SER A 142 -7.23 17.09 -2.33
CA SER A 142 -6.75 15.77 -2.75
C SER A 142 -6.44 15.68 -4.25
N GLU A 143 -5.96 16.78 -4.83
CA GLU A 143 -5.60 16.84 -6.25
C GLU A 143 -4.16 16.38 -6.48
N GLY A 144 -3.97 15.42 -7.37
CA GLY A 144 -2.66 15.03 -7.92
C GLY A 144 -1.56 14.73 -6.90
N ALA A 145 -0.36 14.42 -7.35
CA ALA A 145 0.79 14.27 -6.47
C ALA A 145 2.04 14.76 -7.18
N ASP A 146 3.02 15.21 -6.40
CA ASP A 146 4.34 15.58 -6.89
C ASP A 146 5.15 14.32 -7.19
N SER A 147 4.97 13.26 -6.39
CA SER A 147 5.69 12.00 -6.55
C SER A 147 4.85 10.81 -6.14
N THR A 148 4.89 9.78 -6.98
CA THR A 148 4.14 8.53 -6.81
C THR A 148 5.09 7.35 -6.79
N TYR A 149 4.91 6.45 -5.83
CA TYR A 149 5.85 5.38 -5.54
C TYR A 149 5.11 4.05 -5.41
N PRO A 150 5.57 2.95 -6.05
CA PRO A 150 5.00 1.64 -5.81
C PRO A 150 5.64 1.00 -4.58
N LEU A 151 4.91 0.16 -3.86
CA LEU A 151 5.45 -0.84 -2.93
C LEU A 151 4.73 -2.16 -3.15
N PHE A 152 5.49 -3.21 -3.47
CA PHE A 152 4.92 -4.53 -3.70
C PHE A 152 4.95 -5.35 -2.41
N VAL A 153 3.82 -5.94 -2.03
CA VAL A 153 3.76 -6.90 -0.93
C VAL A 153 3.65 -8.29 -1.51
N ILE A 154 4.65 -9.12 -1.24
CA ILE A 154 4.69 -10.52 -1.66
C ILE A 154 4.67 -11.41 -0.43
N PHE A 155 4.29 -12.67 -0.62
CA PHE A 155 4.31 -13.70 0.42
C PHE A 155 5.50 -14.63 0.25
N GLU A 156 5.87 -15.38 1.29
CA GLU A 156 6.96 -16.36 1.20
C GLU A 156 6.77 -17.37 0.06
N GLY A 157 5.55 -17.88 -0.08
CA GLY A 157 5.13 -18.77 -1.15
C GLY A 157 4.98 -18.13 -2.54
N THR A 158 5.28 -16.83 -2.69
CA THR A 158 5.22 -16.15 -4.00
C THR A 158 6.23 -16.76 -4.96
N PRO A 159 5.85 -17.09 -6.21
CA PRO A 159 6.74 -17.69 -7.18
C PRO A 159 8.05 -16.92 -7.37
N GLU A 160 9.19 -17.63 -7.43
CA GLU A 160 10.52 -17.03 -7.52
C GLU A 160 10.72 -16.16 -8.78
N ARG A 161 9.97 -16.45 -9.86
CA ARG A 161 9.97 -15.61 -11.06
C ARG A 161 9.46 -14.17 -10.79
N ILE A 162 8.48 -14.00 -9.90
CA ILE A 162 7.97 -12.68 -9.50
C ILE A 162 9.02 -11.96 -8.66
N LYS A 163 9.62 -12.65 -7.67
CA LYS A 163 10.70 -12.11 -6.84
C LYS A 163 11.89 -11.63 -7.70
N ARG A 164 12.34 -12.46 -8.65
CA ARG A 164 13.41 -12.10 -9.60
C ARG A 164 13.01 -10.94 -10.51
N GLY A 165 11.76 -10.90 -10.97
CA GLY A 165 11.24 -9.81 -11.79
C GLY A 165 11.26 -8.46 -11.06
N LEU A 166 10.75 -8.42 -9.82
CA LEU A 166 10.76 -7.22 -8.98
C LEU A 166 12.19 -6.74 -8.69
N LYS A 167 13.09 -7.66 -8.31
CA LYS A 167 14.51 -7.36 -8.11
C LYS A 167 15.16 -6.81 -9.39
N GLY A 168 14.96 -7.47 -10.53
CA GLY A 168 15.56 -7.07 -11.80
C GLY A 168 15.04 -5.75 -12.35
N ALA A 169 13.80 -5.39 -12.01
CA ALA A 169 13.19 -4.09 -12.33
C ALA A 169 13.52 -2.99 -11.31
N TYR A 170 14.31 -3.28 -10.27
CA TYR A 170 14.60 -2.38 -9.16
C TYR A 170 13.35 -1.84 -8.47
N LEU A 171 12.30 -2.68 -8.38
CA LEU A 171 11.04 -2.31 -7.73
C LEU A 171 11.06 -2.74 -6.26
N PRO A 172 10.64 -1.86 -5.34
CA PRO A 172 10.69 -2.15 -3.93
C PRO A 172 9.58 -3.12 -3.54
N PHE A 173 9.94 -4.13 -2.78
CA PHE A 173 8.99 -5.09 -2.25
C PHE A 173 9.36 -5.51 -0.84
N VAL A 174 8.35 -5.96 -0.12
CA VAL A 174 8.44 -6.53 1.22
C VAL A 174 7.82 -7.92 1.21
N THR A 175 8.41 -8.83 1.96
CA THR A 175 7.92 -10.20 2.08
C THR A 175 7.15 -10.32 3.39
N ARG A 176 5.84 -10.55 3.30
CA ARG A 176 4.97 -10.89 4.43
C ARG A 176 5.14 -12.37 4.75
N ARG A 177 5.40 -12.68 6.01
CA ARG A 177 5.41 -14.05 6.53
C ARG A 177 3.99 -14.59 6.61
N ASP A 178 3.85 -15.90 6.58
CA ASP A 178 2.56 -16.55 6.83
C ASP A 178 2.15 -16.30 8.30
N PRO A 179 0.96 -15.75 8.59
CA PRO A 179 0.51 -15.58 9.97
C PRO A 179 0.46 -16.90 10.76
N ASP A 180 0.20 -18.05 10.11
CA ASP A 180 0.18 -19.35 10.80
C ASP A 180 1.60 -19.81 11.21
N GLU A 181 2.63 -19.47 10.44
CA GLU A 181 4.02 -19.78 10.77
C GLU A 181 4.58 -18.82 11.84
N ALA A 182 4.19 -17.55 11.81
CA ALA A 182 4.58 -16.57 12.83
C ALA A 182 4.04 -16.92 14.23
N ILE A 183 2.79 -17.40 14.31
CA ILE A 183 2.20 -17.86 15.58
C ILE A 183 2.91 -19.14 16.07
N ALA A 184 3.28 -20.05 15.16
CA ALA A 184 4.00 -21.27 15.52
C ALA A 184 5.42 -20.97 16.05
N GLU A 185 6.15 -20.05 15.42
CA GLU A 185 7.48 -19.61 15.87
C GLU A 185 7.42 -18.91 17.23
N ASP A 186 6.47 -17.97 17.44
CA ASP A 186 6.31 -17.26 18.71
C ASP A 186 5.94 -18.21 19.86
N VAL A 187 5.11 -19.23 19.60
CA VAL A 187 4.76 -20.27 20.59
C VAL A 187 5.97 -21.16 20.93
N VAL A 188 6.82 -21.46 19.94
CA VAL A 188 8.05 -22.23 20.16
C VAL A 188 9.06 -21.41 20.97
N GLU A 189 9.31 -20.14 20.63
CA GLU A 189 10.23 -19.27 21.39
C GLU A 189 9.79 -19.07 22.85
N LEU A 190 8.47 -18.88 23.09
CA LEU A 190 7.93 -18.79 24.44
C LEU A 190 8.13 -20.10 25.22
N SER A 191 7.94 -21.25 24.56
CA SER A 191 8.12 -22.57 25.19
C SER A 191 9.58 -22.90 25.50
N GLU A 192 10.52 -22.48 24.65
CA GLU A 192 11.96 -22.67 24.87
C GLU A 192 12.48 -21.74 25.96
N ALA A 193 11.99 -20.49 26.00
CA ALA A 193 12.27 -19.59 27.10
C ALA A 193 11.81 -20.19 28.42
N GLU A 194 10.53 -20.61 28.53
CA GLU A 194 9.98 -21.23 29.74
C GLU A 194 10.78 -22.46 30.20
N ALA A 195 11.25 -23.30 29.28
CA ALA A 195 12.11 -24.45 29.60
C ALA A 195 13.47 -24.03 30.20
N LEU A 196 14.10 -22.97 29.67
CA LEU A 196 15.35 -22.41 30.19
C LEU A 196 15.20 -21.82 31.60
N TRP A 197 14.06 -21.20 31.92
CA TRP A 197 13.79 -20.68 33.27
C TRP A 197 13.52 -21.78 34.30
N MET A 198 13.12 -22.98 33.87
CA MET A 198 12.90 -24.13 34.75
C MET A 198 14.22 -24.84 35.11
N ASP A 199 15.15 -24.98 34.18
CA ASP A 199 16.45 -25.62 34.44
C ASP A 199 17.36 -24.78 35.37
N ASP A 200 17.27 -23.44 35.33
CA ASP A 200 18.02 -22.56 36.23
C ASP A 200 17.50 -22.57 37.68
N GLN A 201 16.25 -22.99 37.92
CA GLN A 201 15.70 -23.09 39.28
C GLN A 201 16.10 -24.39 39.99
N ASP A 202 16.37 -25.47 39.25
CA ASP A 202 16.80 -26.75 39.84
C ASP A 202 18.31 -26.79 40.14
N THR A 203 19.12 -25.91 39.54
CA THR A 203 20.57 -25.82 39.84
C THR A 203 20.93 -24.97 41.07
N LEU A 204 19.96 -24.29 41.69
CA LEU A 204 20.15 -23.49 42.91
C LEU A 204 19.76 -24.21 44.21
N ARG A 205 19.51 -25.53 44.13
CA ARG A 205 19.19 -26.38 45.28
C ARG A 205 20.17 -27.55 45.42
N ASP A 206 21.45 -27.24 45.59
CA ASP A 206 22.45 -28.17 46.16
C ASP A 206 23.47 -27.41 47.03
#